data_AF-A0A336MNS2-F1
#
_entry.id   AF-A0A336MNS2-F1
#
_cell.length_a   1.000
_cell.length_b   1.000
_cell.length_c   1.000
_cell.angle_alpha   90.00
_cell.angle_beta   90.00
_cell.angle_gamma   90.00
#
_symmetry.space_group_name_H-M   'P 1'
#
loop_
_entity.id
_entity.type
_entity.pdbx_description
1 polymer ?
#
loop_
_entity_poly.entity_id
_entity_poly.type
_entity_poly.pdbx_seq_one_letter_code
_entity_poly.pdbx_strand_id
1 'polypeptide(L)' 'MHIIELHNRKVRQLDLNFGADHEKNVGTDVFAELKAQLWESANGKTRIDGSASYNQHFSRFGEDGNAKIGGAIHVHHDYK' A
#
# COMPACT_ATOMS: atom_id res chain seq x y z
N MET A 1 41.66 8.57 13.41
CA MET A 1 40.85 9.04 12.26
C MET A 1 39.57 8.20 12.28
N HIS A 2 38.47 8.75 12.81
CA HIS A 2 37.22 8.02 13.02
C HIS A 2 36.32 8.34 11.83
N ILE A 3 36.12 7.39 10.92
CA ILE A 3 35.19 7.56 9.79
C ILE A 3 33.79 7.32 10.34
N ILE A 4 32.97 8.37 10.32
CA ILE A 4 31.57 8.32 10.72
C ILE A 4 30.82 7.65 9.57
N GLU A 5 30.39 6.41 9.78
CA GLU A 5 29.50 5.70 8.87
C GLU A 5 28.16 6.43 8.86
N LEU A 6 27.95 7.30 7.87
CA LEU A 6 26.64 7.90 7.59
C LEU A 6 25.70 6.75 7.27
N HIS A 7 24.98 6.29 8.28
CA HIS A 7 23.85 5.39 8.12
C HIS A 7 22.83 6.11 7.25
N ASN A 8 22.90 5.87 5.95
CA ASN A 8 21.91 6.35 5.01
C ASN A 8 20.62 5.59 5.32
N ARG A 9 19.83 6.13 6.25
CA ARG A 9 18.55 5.57 6.67
C ARG A 9 17.66 5.55 5.42
N LYS A 10 17.61 4.41 4.73
CA LYS A 10 16.64 4.17 3.66
C LYS A 10 15.26 4.35 4.28
N VAL A 11 14.63 5.49 3.99
CA VAL A 11 13.26 5.76 4.37
C VAL A 11 12.42 4.81 3.54
N ARG A 12 11.94 3.73 4.15
CA ARG A 12 10.99 2.82 3.52
C ARG A 12 9.73 3.61 3.21
N GLN A 13 9.38 3.71 1.93
CA GLN A 13 8.17 4.39 1.48
C GLN A 13 6.96 3.62 2.02
N LEU A 14 6.07 4.34 2.69
CA LEU A 14 4.78 3.84 3.18
C LEU A 14 3.72 4.82 2.71
N ASP A 15 2.91 4.40 1.73
CA ASP A 15 1.78 5.16 1.23
C ASP A 15 0.50 4.53 1.77
N LEU A 16 -0.28 5.35 2.46
CA LEU A 16 -1.60 5.01 2.98
C LEU A 16 -2.60 5.93 2.31
N ASN A 17 -3.54 5.32 1.59
CA ASN A 17 -4.68 6.02 1.00
C ASN A 17 -5.94 5.43 1.62
N PHE A 18 -6.82 6.27 2.14
CA PHE A 18 -8.13 5.84 2.59
C PHE A 18 -9.13 6.92 2.23
N GLY A 19 -10.34 6.50 1.87
CA GLY A 19 -11.37 7.42 1.46
C GLY A 19 -12.74 6.80 1.60
N ALA A 20 -13.72 7.69 1.57
CA ALA A 20 -15.12 7.34 1.55
C ALA A 20 -15.84 8.29 0.59
N ASP A 21 -16.46 7.74 -0.44
CA ASP A 21 -17.33 8.48 -1.34
C ASP A 21 -18.78 8.19 -0.96
N HIS A 22 -19.52 9.24 -0.58
CA HIS A 22 -20.92 9.13 -0.21
C HIS A 22 -21.80 9.73 -1.29
N GLU A 23 -22.69 8.91 -1.87
CA GLU A 23 -23.67 9.36 -2.84
C GLU A 23 -25.09 9.27 -2.28
N LYS A 24 -25.78 10.42 -2.31
CA LYS A 24 -27.12 10.57 -1.74
C LYS A 24 -28.11 9.68 -2.49
N ASN A 25 -28.73 8.74 -1.77
CA ASN A 25 -29.67 7.71 -2.24
C ASN A 25 -29.04 6.45 -2.88
N VAL A 26 -27.71 6.36 -2.96
CA VAL A 26 -27.01 5.16 -3.48
C VAL A 26 -26.33 4.41 -2.33
N GLY A 27 -25.41 5.08 -1.63
CA GLY A 27 -24.61 4.41 -0.60
C GLY A 27 -23.33 5.16 -0.25
N THR A 28 -22.46 4.49 0.50
CA THR A 28 -21.11 4.94 0.85
C THR A 28 -20.10 3.90 0.37
N ASP A 29 -19.24 4.29 -0.56
CA ASP A 29 -18.09 3.49 -1.00
C ASP A 29 -16.90 3.82 -0.12
N VAL A 30 -16.43 2.87 0.66
CA VAL A 30 -15.17 3.00 1.40
C VAL A 30 -14.06 2.29 0.67
N PHE A 31 -12.88 2.89 0.66
CA PHE A 31 -11.68 2.26 0.15
C PHE A 31 -10.49 2.55 1.06
N ALA A 32 -9.58 1.59 1.13
CA ALA A 32 -8.27 1.77 1.71
C ALA A 32 -7.23 1.05 0.84
N GLU A 33 -6.12 1.72 0.57
CA GLU A 33 -4.96 1.15 -0.09
C GLU A 33 -3.72 1.42 0.77
N LEU A 34 -2.91 0.39 0.93
CA LEU A 34 -1.63 0.43 1.59
C LEU A 34 -0.59 -0.01 0.58
N LYS A 35 0.47 0.78 0.40
CA LYS A 35 1.67 0.39 -0.35
C LYS A 35 2.88 0.63 0.53
N ALA A 36 3.75 -0.37 0.61
CA ALA A 36 4.94 -0.31 1.44
C ALA A 36 6.15 -0.89 0.72
N GLN A 37 7.26 -0.16 0.73
CA GLN A 37 8.56 -0.74 0.42
C GLN A 37 9.02 -1.56 1.63
N LEU A 38 8.94 -2.88 1.53
CA LEU A 38 9.22 -3.78 2.65
C LEU A 38 10.71 -3.94 2.87
N TRP A 39 11.48 -4.03 1.78
CA TRP A 39 12.92 -4.23 1.85
C TRP A 39 13.61 -3.75 0.58
N GLU A 40 14.86 -3.32 0.73
CA GLU A 40 15.73 -3.00 -0.38
C GLU A 40 17.17 -3.42 -0.02
N SER A 41 17.83 -4.13 -0.94
CA SER A 41 19.24 -4.48 -0.83
C SER A 41 20.13 -3.25 -0.65
N ALA A 42 21.29 -3.39 0.01
CA ALA A 42 22.22 -2.29 0.22
C ALA A 42 22.70 -1.64 -1.10
N ASN A 43 22.88 -2.46 -2.13
CA ASN A 43 23.28 -2.03 -3.48
C ASN A 43 22.12 -1.54 -4.36
N GLY A 44 20.88 -1.54 -3.86
CA GLY A 44 19.69 -1.07 -4.58
C GLY A 44 19.22 -1.98 -5.73
N LYS A 45 19.90 -3.11 -5.99
CA LYS A 45 19.57 -4.01 -7.12
C LYS A 45 18.30 -4.81 -6.87
N THR A 46 18.06 -5.19 -5.62
CA THR A 46 16.85 -5.92 -5.23
C THR A 46 15.96 -5.06 -4.35
N ARG A 47 14.67 -5.06 -4.64
CA ARG A 47 13.63 -4.37 -3.87
C ARG A 47 12.41 -5.28 -3.75
N ILE A 48 11.79 -5.26 -2.57
CA ILE A 48 10.54 -5.97 -2.29
C ILE A 48 9.52 -4.93 -1.87
N ASP A 49 8.41 -4.89 -2.61
CA ASP A 49 7.26 -4.04 -2.35
C ASP A 49 6.06 -4.88 -1.97
N GLY A 50 5.23 -4.36 -1.08
CA GLY A 50 3.95 -4.94 -0.71
C GLY A 50 2.83 -3.94 -0.94
N SER A 51 1.68 -4.44 -1.36
CA SER A 51 0.45 -3.65 -1.40
C SER A 51 -0.72 -4.43 -0.82
N ALA A 52 -1.64 -3.73 -0.18
CA ALA A 52 -2.93 -4.24 0.25
C ALA A 52 -4.02 -3.26 -0.17
N SER A 53 -5.19 -3.78 -0.51
CA SER A 53 -6.36 -2.98 -0.84
C SER A 53 -7.60 -3.53 -0.15
N TYR A 54 -8.49 -2.62 0.20
CA TYR A 54 -9.78 -2.87 0.78
C TYR A 54 -10.79 -1.96 0.07
N ASN A 55 -11.91 -2.51 -0.35
CA ASN A 55 -13.04 -1.73 -0.85
C ASN A 55 -14.34 -2.37 -0.40
N GLN A 56 -15.26 -1.57 0.11
CA GLN A 56 -16.59 -2.02 0.49
C GLN A 56 -17.62 -0.96 0.12
N HIS A 57 -18.72 -1.40 -0.47
CA HIS A 57 -19.85 -0.56 -0.80
C HIS A 57 -20.96 -0.77 0.24
N PHE A 58 -21.40 0.29 0.91
CA PHE A 58 -22.49 0.26 1.89
C PHE A 58 -23.73 0.91 1.28
N SER A 59 -24.79 0.15 1.02
CA SER A 59 -26.01 0.68 0.38
C SER A 59 -27.06 1.12 1.39
N ARG A 60 -27.85 2.15 1.06
CA ARG A 60 -28.89 2.67 1.97
C ARG A 60 -30.18 1.84 2.00
N PHE A 61 -30.46 1.03 0.97
CA PHE A 61 -31.78 0.41 0.75
C PHE A 61 -31.76 -1.11 0.49
N GLY A 62 -30.63 -1.79 0.68
CA GLY A 62 -30.57 -3.26 0.58
C GLY A 62 -29.29 -3.77 -0.04
N GLU A 63 -28.71 -4.76 0.63
CA GLU A 63 -27.47 -5.49 0.37
C GLU A 63 -26.21 -4.63 0.30
N ASP A 64 -25.50 -4.54 1.44
CA ASP A 64 -24.10 -4.09 1.44
C ASP A 64 -23.29 -4.95 0.45
N GLY A 65 -22.56 -4.28 -0.44
CA GLY A 65 -21.67 -4.95 -1.36
C GLY A 65 -20.60 -5.71 -0.61
N ASN A 66 -20.23 -6.89 -1.13
CA ASN A 66 -19.18 -7.71 -0.53
C ASN A 66 -17.87 -6.92 -0.40
N ALA A 67 -17.23 -7.02 0.77
CA ALA A 67 -15.90 -6.48 0.97
C ALA A 67 -14.90 -7.16 0.03
N LYS A 68 -14.19 -6.35 -0.76
CA LYS A 68 -13.12 -6.78 -1.66
C LYS A 68 -11.80 -6.49 -0.96
N ILE A 69 -11.07 -7.56 -0.64
CA ILE A 69 -9.75 -7.49 0.00
C ILE A 69 -8.73 -8.07 -0.97
N GLY A 70 -7.69 -7.30 -1.23
CA GLY A 70 -6.61 -7.69 -2.15
C GLY A 70 -5.25 -7.44 -1.53
N GLY A 71 -4.25 -8.18 -2.01
CA GLY A 71 -2.87 -7.95 -1.64
C GLY A 71 -1.92 -8.51 -2.69
N ALA A 72 -0.76 -7.86 -2.82
CA ALA A 72 0.29 -8.29 -3.72
C ALA A 72 1.66 -8.05 -3.09
N ILE A 73 2.62 -8.90 -3.44
CA ILE A 73 4.03 -8.71 -3.16
C ILE A 73 4.74 -8.67 -4.51
N HIS A 74 5.50 -7.60 -4.75
CA HIS A 74 6.31 -7.44 -5.94
C HIS A 74 7.79 -7.52 -5.58
N VAL A 75 8.51 -8.39 -6.29
CA VAL A 75 9.95 -8.52 -6.17
C VAL A 75 10.59 -7.95 -7.43
N HIS A 76 11.40 -6.92 -7.25
CA HIS A 76 12.19 -6.30 -8.29
C HIS A 76 13.65 -6.70 -8.09
N HIS A 77 14.31 -7.21 -9.14
CA HIS A 77 15.73 -7.52 -9.12
C HIS A 77 16.38 -7.06 -10.43
N ASP A 78 17.39 -6.21 -10.31
CA ASP A 78 18.25 -5.77 -11.41
C ASP A 78 19.45 -6.72 -11.53
N TYR A 79 19.57 -7.35 -12.70
CA TYR A 79 20.57 -8.37 -12.99
C TYR A 79 21.87 -7.80 -13.57
N LYS A 80 21.96 -6.50 -13.83
CA LYS A 80 23.14 -5.85 -14.43
C LYS A 80 24.20 -5.45 -13.40
#